data_AF-X0Z8N6-F1
#
_entry.id   AF-X0Z8N6-F1
#
_cell.length_a   1.000
_cell.length_b   1.000
_cell.length_c   1.000
_cell.angle_alpha   90.00
_cell.angle_beta   90.00
_cell.angle_gamma   90.00
#
_symmetry.space_group_name_H-M   'P 1'
#
loop_
_entity.id
_entity.type
_entity.pdbx_description
1 polymer ?
#
loop_
_entity_poly.entity_id
_entity_poly.type
_entity_poly.pdbx_seq_one_letter_code
_entity_poly.pdbx_strand_id
1 'polypeptide(L)' 'MHRFITTLSKETEDSELLRYFSLAGTLHQNFYENWLTPEMVVDYAEAVKSLVEKLKRLAR' A
#
# COMPACT_ATOMS: atom_id res chain seq x y z
N MET A 1 -4.71 -11.70 2.77
CA MET A 1 -4.28 -10.29 2.71
C MET A 1 -5.38 -9.36 2.17
N HIS A 2 -5.88 -9.51 0.94
CA HIS A 2 -6.89 -8.59 0.37
C HIS A 2 -8.18 -8.44 1.21
N ARG A 3 -8.78 -9.56 1.66
CA ARG A 3 -9.98 -9.50 2.50
C ARG A 3 -9.75 -8.73 3.80
N PHE A 4 -8.60 -8.93 4.42
CA PHE A 4 -8.23 -8.26 5.67
C PHE A 4 -8.09 -6.75 5.47
N ILE A 5 -7.34 -6.29 4.46
CA ILE A 5 -7.18 -4.85 4.22
C ILE A 5 -8.50 -4.19 3.81
N THR A 6 -9.39 -4.90 3.11
CA THR A 6 -10.75 -4.42 2.81
C THR A 6 -11.61 -4.27 4.07
N THR A 7 -11.56 -5.23 4.99
CA THR A 7 -12.26 -5.10 6.27
C THR A 7 -11.69 -3.94 7.08
N LEU A 8 -10.36 -3.86 7.22
CA LEU A 8 -9.70 -2.80 7.98
C LEU A 8 -10.03 -1.41 7.43
N SER A 9 -9.99 -1.24 6.11
CA SER A 9 -10.38 0.02 5.45
C SER A 9 -11.81 0.44 5.74
N LYS A 10 -12.75 -0.50 5.87
CA LYS A 10 -14.13 -0.22 6.25
C LYS A 10 -14.26 0.14 7.73
N GLU A 11 -13.60 -0.61 8.61
CA GLU A 11 -13.64 -0.40 10.06
C GLU A 11 -13.03 0.95 10.47
N THR A 12 -12.03 1.43 9.73
CA THR A 12 -11.37 2.71 10.00
C THR A 12 -11.88 3.85 9.14
N GLU A 13 -12.85 3.60 8.25
CA GLU A 13 -13.33 4.54 7.24
C GLU A 13 -12.20 5.17 6.40
N ASP A 14 -11.10 4.43 6.19
CA ASP A 14 -9.90 4.91 5.51
C ASP A 14 -9.69 4.15 4.20
N SER A 15 -10.21 4.73 3.11
CA SER A 15 -10.07 4.16 1.76
C SER A 15 -8.62 4.20 1.23
N GLU A 16 -7.73 5.01 1.82
CA GLU A 16 -6.33 5.07 1.40
C GLU A 16 -5.58 3.80 1.74
N LEU A 17 -6.02 3.05 2.77
CA LEU A 17 -5.45 1.74 3.10
C LEU A 17 -5.54 0.78 1.91
N LEU A 18 -6.64 0.80 1.14
CA LEU A 18 -6.78 -0.02 -0.06
C LEU A 18 -5.84 0.43 -1.17
N ARG A 19 -5.80 1.74 -1.44
CA ARG A 19 -4.93 2.31 -2.47
C ARG A 19 -3.47 2.00 -2.18
N TYR A 20 -2.96 2.36 -1.00
CA TYR A 20 -1.56 2.14 -0.69
C TYR A 20 -1.18 0.66 -0.61
N PHE A 21 -2.08 -0.20 -0.14
CA PHE A 21 -1.85 -1.64 -0.17
C PHE A 21 -1.76 -2.19 -1.61
N SER A 22 -2.58 -1.70 -2.54
CA SER A 22 -2.46 -2.09 -3.95
C SER A 22 -1.12 -1.66 -4.56
N LEU A 23 -0.63 -0.45 -4.25
CA LEU A 23 0.67 0.03 -4.73
C LEU A 23 1.84 -0.77 -4.17
N ALA A 24 1.75 -1.20 -2.90
CA ALA A 24 2.70 -2.16 -2.34
C ALA A 24 2.72 -3.48 -3.14
N GLY A 25 1.54 -3.98 -3.52
CA GLY A 25 1.41 -5.14 -4.39
C GLY A 25 2.05 -4.94 -5.77
N THR A 26 1.84 -3.77 -6.39
CA THR A 26 2.44 -3.41 -7.67
C THR A 26 3.96 -3.32 -7.60
N LEU A 27 4.52 -2.76 -6.54
CA LEU A 27 5.98 -2.76 -6.31
C LEU A 27 6.54 -4.18 -6.13
N HIS A 28 5.84 -5.05 -5.41
CA HIS A 28 6.23 -6.45 -5.25
C HIS A 28 6.23 -7.19 -6.60
N GLN A 29 5.23 -6.97 -7.44
CA GLN A 29 5.22 -7.51 -8.81
C GLN A 29 6.36 -6.92 -9.65
N ASN A 30 6.58 -5.60 -9.56
CA ASN A 30 7.65 -4.93 -10.29
C ASN A 30 9.05 -5.49 -9.99
N PHE A 31 9.29 -6.01 -8.79
CA PHE A 31 10.56 -6.66 -8.47
C PHE A 31 10.90 -7.83 -9.42
N TYR A 32 9.88 -8.57 -9.87
CA TYR A 32 10.06 -9.69 -10.81
C TYR A 32 9.94 -9.25 -12.27
N GLU A 33 9.02 -8.34 -12.54
CA GLU A 33 8.61 -7.99 -13.90
C GLU A 33 9.38 -6.78 -14.48
N ASN A 34 9.99 -5.95 -13.62
CA ASN A 34 10.78 -4.77 -13.96
C ASN A 34 10.16 -3.88 -15.05
N TRP A 35 8.89 -3.51 -14.87
CA TRP A 35 8.04 -2.88 -15.88
C TRP A 35 7.57 -1.47 -15.50
N LEU A 36 7.75 -1.06 -14.24
CA LEU A 36 7.48 0.30 -13.79
C LEU A 36 8.64 1.24 -14.17
N THR A 37 8.32 2.51 -14.39
CA THR A 37 9.36 3.54 -14.54
C THR A 37 9.99 3.88 -13.18
N PRO A 38 11.22 4.43 -13.14
CA PRO A 38 11.83 4.88 -11.89
C PRO A 38 10.97 5.86 -11.10
N GLU A 39 10.25 6.76 -11.76
CA GLU A 39 9.37 7.74 -11.12
C GLU A 39 8.21 7.05 -10.41
N MET A 40 7.60 6.03 -11.05
CA MET A 40 6.54 5.23 -10.43
C MET A 40 7.07 4.45 -9.23
N VAL A 41 8.30 3.92 -9.30
CA VAL A 41 8.91 3.21 -8.17
C VAL A 41 9.07 4.13 -6.96
N VAL A 42 9.55 5.36 -7.17
CA VAL A 42 9.72 6.35 -6.10
C VAL A 42 8.36 6.77 -5.53
N ASP A 43 7.41 7.13 -6.38
CA ASP A 43 6.06 7.55 -5.94
C ASP A 43 5.36 6.45 -5.13
N TYR A 44 5.38 5.20 -5.62
CA TYR A 44 4.73 4.10 -4.93
C TYR A 44 5.44 3.75 -3.62
N ALA A 45 6.77 3.94 -3.54
CA ALA A 45 7.51 3.73 -2.30
C ALA A 45 7.09 4.74 -1.21
N GLU A 46 6.86 6.00 -1.56
CA GLU A 46 6.32 7.01 -0.62
C GLU A 46 4.89 6.67 -0.16
N ALA A 47 4.06 6.13 -1.05
CA ALA A 47 2.75 5.61 -0.68
C ALA A 47 2.84 4.44 0.33
N VAL A 48 3.81 3.53 0.17
CA VAL A 48 4.05 2.43 1.12
C VAL A 48 4.53 2.95 2.47
N LYS A 49 5.38 3.98 2.52
CA LYS A 49 5.77 4.62 3.80
C LYS A 49 4.54 5.19 4.53
N SER A 50 3.65 5.84 3.79
CA SER A 50 2.38 6.37 4.33
C SER A 50 1.47 5.26 4.87
N LEU A 51 1.39 4.12 4.17
CA LEU A 51 0.68 2.93 4.66
C LEU A 51 1.24 2.43 5.99
N VAL A 52 2.57 2.28 6.09
CA VAL A 52 3.24 1.81 7.31
C VAL A 52 2.91 2.72 8.49
N GLU A 53 2.97 4.03 8.30
CA GLU A 53 2.65 4.99 9.38
C GLU A 53 1.17 4.94 9.79
N LYS A 54 0.23 4.74 8.85
CA LYS A 54 -1.18 4.50 9.18
C LYS A 54 -1.35 3.22 10.01
N LEU A 55 -0.76 2.10 9.58
CA LEU A 55 -0.86 0.83 10.28
C LEU A 55 -0.24 0.88 11.68
N LYS A 56 0.90 1.56 11.85
CA LYS A 56 1.52 1.78 13.17
C LYS A 56 0.61 2.53 14.13
N ARG A 57 -0.21 3.47 13.65
CA ARG A 57 -1.17 4.20 14.49
C ARG A 57 -2.34 3.32 14.94
N LEU A 58 -2.74 2.35 14.11
CA LEU A 58 -3.84 1.41 14.39
C LEU A 58 -3.40 0.25 15.29
N ALA A 59 -2.12 -0.13 15.25
CA ALA A 59 -1.56 -1.21 16.06
C ALA A 59 -1.12 -0.79 17.47
N ARG A 60 -1.37 0.47 17.86
CA ARG A 60 -1.13 1.00 19.21
C ARG A 60 -2.38 0.84 20.06
#